data_AF-A0A0C9TGS6-F1
#
_entry.id   AF-A0A0C9TGS6-F1
#
_cell.length_a   1.000
_cell.length_b   1.000
_cell.length_c   1.000
_cell.angle_alpha   90.00
_cell.angle_beta   90.00
_cell.angle_gamma   90.00
#
_symmetry.space_group_name_H-M   'P 1'
#
loop_
_entity.id
_entity.type
_entity.pdbx_description
1 polymer ?
#
loop_
_entity_poly.entity_id
_entity_poly.type
_entity_poly.pdbx_seq_one_letter_code
_entity_poly.pdbx_strand_id
1 'polypeptide(L)'
;MKVLIAFSVLVTCGLATTSQSGQECLCTSDQSCWPSASEFSQLQTQVSQPLIYPLPTASACYPTSDPSGNCTTVIDNWTDGNWRSSMPGSMEAPNWETFMFKNGTIEACYLNTTITDTCGQGRVPVIGVDARSVADIQAGVNFAVKHNLKLVVKNTGHDFLGRSAARGSFVVWTHNMKNITYDPTFVPQGGPANETYDAVTLSAGVQWHEAYDAVNQYGRIMVGAISDGGSVGAAGGWLAGGGHSILSPTYGLGVDNAIEISVILSTGEYLTVNNYQNPDLFWALRGGGGGTYGIVTSVTYRTYPSVPIQFYLFQAN
;
A
#
# COMPACT_ATOMS: atom_id res chain seq x y z
N MET A 1 -60.91 11.00 -37.17
CA MET A 1 -60.54 12.11 -36.28
C MET A 1 -59.17 11.78 -35.69
N LYS A 2 -58.08 12.28 -36.27
CA LYS A 2 -56.70 11.99 -35.84
C LYS A 2 -56.33 13.03 -34.78
N VAL A 3 -56.11 12.61 -33.54
CA VAL A 3 -55.63 13.46 -32.45
C VAL A 3 -54.12 13.29 -32.37
N LEU A 4 -53.37 14.32 -32.77
CA LEU A 4 -51.93 14.43 -32.58
C LEU A 4 -51.66 14.98 -31.18
N ILE A 5 -50.98 14.21 -30.33
CA ILE A 5 -50.46 14.67 -29.04
C ILE A 5 -49.01 15.08 -29.25
N ALA A 6 -48.72 16.37 -29.14
CA ALA A 6 -47.37 16.92 -29.16
C ALA A 6 -46.78 16.86 -27.74
N PHE A 7 -45.69 16.11 -27.56
CA PHE A 7 -44.88 16.17 -26.34
C PHE A 7 -43.84 17.30 -26.49
N SER A 8 -44.00 18.37 -25.70
CA SER A 8 -42.95 19.38 -25.53
C SER A 8 -41.83 18.83 -24.65
N VAL A 9 -40.65 18.67 -25.23
CA VAL A 9 -39.41 18.41 -24.49
C VAL A 9 -38.83 19.75 -24.07
N LEU A 10 -38.97 20.10 -22.79
CA LEU A 10 -38.21 21.19 -22.18
C LEU A 10 -36.76 20.72 -22.00
N VAL A 11 -35.87 21.25 -22.84
CA VAL A 11 -34.42 21.11 -22.66
C VAL A 11 -34.00 22.11 -21.59
N THR A 12 -33.77 21.62 -20.36
CA THR A 12 -33.09 22.37 -19.32
C THR A 12 -31.61 22.48 -19.70
N CYS A 13 -31.20 23.65 -20.15
CA CYS A 13 -29.80 23.98 -20.38
C CYS A 13 -29.11 24.11 -19.02
N GLY A 14 -28.60 23.00 -18.49
CA GLY A 14 -27.70 23.02 -17.34
C GLY A 14 -26.42 23.75 -17.76
N LEU A 15 -26.14 24.88 -17.10
CA LEU A 15 -24.84 25.53 -17.17
C LEU A 15 -23.82 24.55 -16.56
N ALA A 16 -23.20 23.74 -17.41
CA ALA A 16 -21.99 23.01 -17.06
C ALA A 16 -20.92 24.07 -16.78
N THR A 17 -20.62 24.28 -15.51
CA THR A 17 -19.38 24.97 -15.12
C THR A 17 -18.24 24.17 -15.71
N THR A 18 -17.62 24.71 -16.75
CA THR A 18 -16.37 24.18 -17.30
C THR A 18 -15.36 24.12 -16.17
N SER A 19 -15.04 22.93 -15.69
CA SER A 19 -13.86 22.74 -14.86
C SER A 19 -12.65 23.24 -15.66
N GLN A 20 -11.74 23.94 -15.00
CA GLN A 20 -10.47 24.32 -15.61
C GLN A 20 -9.74 23.04 -16.04
N SER A 21 -9.83 22.71 -17.33
CA SER A 21 -9.02 21.68 -17.98
C SER A 21 -7.60 22.22 -18.17
N GLY A 22 -6.88 22.43 -17.08
CA GLY A 22 -5.58 23.11 -17.08
C GLY A 22 -4.39 22.24 -16.63
N GLN A 23 -4.62 21.03 -16.13
CA GLN A 23 -3.54 20.18 -15.63
C GLN A 23 -3.63 18.78 -16.24
N GLU A 24 -2.89 18.56 -17.33
CA GLU A 24 -2.73 17.22 -17.94
C GLU A 24 -1.87 16.28 -17.07
N CYS A 25 -1.18 16.81 -16.05
CA CYS A 25 -0.30 16.05 -15.15
C CYS A 25 -0.75 16.14 -13.69
N LEU A 26 -0.47 15.07 -12.93
CA LEU A 26 -0.61 15.06 -11.47
C LEU A 26 0.36 16.05 -10.83
N CYS A 27 -0.09 16.72 -9.78
CA CYS A 27 0.68 17.69 -9.03
C CYS A 27 1.82 17.04 -8.23
N THR A 28 3.04 17.53 -8.40
CA THR A 28 4.24 17.12 -7.64
C THR A 28 4.81 18.27 -6.81
N SER A 29 5.63 17.95 -5.82
CA SER A 29 6.15 18.89 -4.82
C SER A 29 6.99 20.05 -5.35
N ASP A 30 7.46 19.98 -6.59
CA ASP A 30 8.21 21.02 -7.30
C ASP A 30 7.33 21.95 -8.14
N GLN A 31 6.00 21.79 -8.09
CA GLN A 31 5.04 22.55 -8.89
C GLN A 31 4.23 23.53 -8.04
N SER A 32 3.75 24.62 -8.67
CA SER A 32 2.98 25.67 -7.99
C SER A 32 1.58 25.24 -7.54
N CYS A 33 1.08 24.11 -8.03
CA CYS A 33 -0.17 23.50 -7.59
C CYS A 33 -0.03 22.79 -6.23
N TRP A 34 1.20 22.60 -5.74
CA TRP A 34 1.45 21.83 -4.52
C TRP A 34 0.80 22.53 -3.31
N PRO A 35 0.13 21.79 -2.41
CA PRO A 35 -0.58 22.40 -1.30
C PRO A 35 0.34 23.23 -0.41
N SER A 36 -0.20 24.34 0.08
CA SER A 36 0.44 25.21 1.05
C SER A 36 0.59 24.54 2.42
N ALA A 37 1.48 25.08 3.25
CA ALA A 37 1.63 24.63 4.64
C ALA A 37 0.32 24.70 5.44
N SER A 38 -0.54 25.68 5.15
CA SER A 38 -1.87 25.78 5.76
C SER A 38 -2.83 24.67 5.32
N GLU A 39 -2.76 24.23 4.07
CA GLU A 39 -3.60 23.12 3.58
C GLU A 39 -3.14 21.78 4.15
N PHE A 40 -1.82 21.55 4.26
CA PHE A 40 -1.31 20.39 4.98
C PHE A 40 -1.67 20.43 6.47
N SER A 41 -1.68 21.62 7.07
CA SER A 41 -2.13 21.79 8.46
C SER A 41 -3.62 21.45 8.63
N GLN A 42 -4.47 21.68 7.61
CA GLN A 42 -5.87 21.24 7.61
C GLN A 42 -6.02 19.73 7.42
N LEU A 43 -5.14 19.09 6.65
CA LEU A 43 -5.10 17.63 6.59
C LEU A 43 -4.68 17.04 7.94
N GLN A 44 -3.69 17.65 8.60
CA GLN A 44 -3.18 17.23 9.90
C GLN A 44 -4.29 17.12 10.96
N THR A 45 -5.33 17.96 10.91
CA THR A 45 -6.45 17.88 11.86
C THR A 45 -7.43 16.74 11.59
N GLN A 46 -7.32 16.07 10.43
CA GLN A 46 -8.22 14.99 10.00
C GLN A 46 -7.61 13.60 10.17
N VAL A 47 -6.32 13.52 10.49
CA VAL A 47 -5.58 12.26 10.64
C VAL A 47 -5.15 12.06 12.09
N SER A 48 -5.02 10.81 12.49
CA SER A 48 -4.72 10.40 13.86
C SER A 48 -3.25 10.57 14.26
N GLN A 49 -2.34 10.69 13.29
CA GLN A 49 -0.91 10.87 13.49
C GLN A 49 -0.39 12.14 12.83
N PRO A 50 0.73 12.71 13.30
CA PRO A 50 1.47 13.71 12.54
C PRO A 50 1.73 13.26 11.10
N LEU A 51 1.64 14.19 10.15
CA LEU A 51 2.07 13.93 8.78
C LEU A 51 3.55 13.52 8.80
N ILE A 52 3.86 12.49 8.03
CA ILE A 52 5.22 11.98 7.89
C ILE A 52 5.93 12.73 6.78
N TYR A 53 7.25 12.87 6.92
CA TYR A 53 8.15 13.47 5.93
C TYR A 53 9.22 12.44 5.59
N PRO A 54 8.94 11.52 4.65
CA PRO A 54 9.85 10.41 4.36
C PRO A 54 11.17 10.92 3.79
N LEU A 55 12.27 10.38 4.31
CA LEU A 55 13.63 10.66 3.85
C LEU A 55 14.25 9.38 3.25
N PRO A 56 15.15 9.52 2.26
CA PRO A 56 15.92 8.38 1.77
C PRO A 56 16.66 7.67 2.89
N THR A 57 16.73 6.34 2.83
CA THR A 57 17.25 5.51 3.93
C THR A 57 18.68 5.89 4.33
N ALA A 58 19.52 6.23 3.34
CA ALA A 58 20.90 6.62 3.58
C ALA A 58 21.08 8.07 4.06
N SER A 59 20.02 8.88 4.21
CA SER A 59 20.16 10.31 4.55
C SER A 59 20.88 10.56 5.87
N ALA A 60 20.75 9.64 6.83
CA ALA A 60 21.46 9.68 8.11
C ALA A 60 22.99 9.60 7.96
N CYS A 61 23.51 9.15 6.82
CA CYS A 61 24.93 9.12 6.49
C CYS A 61 25.45 10.43 5.86
N TYR A 62 24.59 11.44 5.71
CA TYR A 62 24.94 12.72 5.10
C TYR A 62 24.68 13.92 6.03
N PRO A 63 25.44 15.03 5.87
CA PRO A 63 26.65 15.13 5.05
C PRO A 63 27.78 14.23 5.59
N THR A 64 28.70 13.80 4.73
CA THR A 64 29.75 12.84 5.11
C THR A 64 30.69 13.36 6.21
N SER A 65 30.84 14.68 6.30
CA SER A 65 31.65 15.33 7.32
C SER A 65 31.02 15.34 8.70
N ASP A 66 29.69 15.31 8.78
CA ASP A 66 28.91 15.38 10.02
C ASP A 66 27.54 14.73 9.79
N PRO A 67 27.47 13.38 9.84
CA PRO A 67 26.25 12.66 9.51
C PRO A 67 25.08 13.08 10.38
N SER A 68 23.96 13.43 9.75
CA SER A 68 22.76 13.94 10.43
C SER A 68 22.04 12.93 11.33
N GLY A 69 22.43 11.65 11.27
CA GLY A 69 21.86 10.59 12.10
C GLY A 69 22.82 9.42 12.31
N ASN A 70 22.26 8.29 12.76
CA ASN A 70 23.06 7.11 13.07
C ASN A 70 23.37 6.29 11.80
N CYS A 71 24.38 6.72 11.04
CA CYS A 71 24.82 6.02 9.83
C CYS A 71 25.23 4.56 10.08
N THR A 72 25.80 4.25 11.25
CA THR A 72 26.17 2.89 11.63
C THR A 72 24.95 1.96 11.64
N THR A 73 23.84 2.39 12.25
CA THR A 73 22.58 1.62 12.22
C THR A 73 22.08 1.40 10.80
N VAL A 74 22.21 2.40 9.92
CA VAL A 74 21.82 2.27 8.51
C VAL A 74 22.67 1.22 7.79
N ILE A 75 23.99 1.22 8.02
CA ILE A 75 24.91 0.25 7.43
C ILE A 75 24.58 -1.16 7.92
N ASP A 76 24.42 -1.33 9.24
CA ASP A 76 24.22 -2.64 9.87
C ASP A 76 22.90 -3.29 9.44
N ASN A 77 21.87 -2.49 9.17
CA ASN A 77 20.52 -2.98 8.83
C ASN A 77 20.18 -2.79 7.35
N TRP A 78 21.15 -2.42 6.49
CA TRP A 78 20.86 -2.03 5.11
C TRP A 78 20.09 -3.10 4.33
N THR A 79 20.31 -4.38 4.63
CA THR A 79 19.66 -5.53 3.99
C THR A 79 18.57 -6.18 4.85
N ASP A 80 18.25 -5.64 6.04
CA ASP A 80 17.20 -6.17 6.89
C ASP A 80 15.83 -5.67 6.41
N GLY A 81 15.02 -6.56 5.84
CA GLY A 81 13.72 -6.19 5.29
C GLY A 81 12.71 -5.71 6.34
N ASN A 82 12.80 -6.16 7.59
CA ASN A 82 11.91 -5.69 8.67
C ASN A 82 12.29 -4.26 9.07
N TRP A 83 13.58 -3.98 9.23
CA TRP A 83 14.07 -2.63 9.49
C TRP A 83 13.75 -1.69 8.32
N ARG A 84 14.02 -2.10 7.08
CA ARG A 84 13.69 -1.30 5.89
C ARG A 84 12.20 -0.99 5.80
N SER A 85 11.35 -2.00 5.95
CA SER A 85 9.90 -1.81 5.86
C SER A 85 9.32 -0.90 6.94
N SER A 86 9.97 -0.82 8.10
CA SER A 86 9.59 0.08 9.20
C SER A 86 9.80 1.57 8.93
N MET A 87 10.50 1.92 7.84
CA MET A 87 10.74 3.31 7.48
C MET A 87 9.84 3.75 6.32
N PRO A 88 9.19 4.92 6.41
CA PRO A 88 8.30 5.40 5.36
C PRO A 88 9.03 5.75 4.05
N GLY A 89 10.32 6.07 4.12
CA GLY A 89 11.12 6.47 2.96
C GLY A 89 11.92 5.35 2.29
N SER A 90 11.93 4.17 2.90
CA SER A 90 12.74 3.04 2.42
C SER A 90 11.98 2.16 1.44
N MET A 91 12.72 1.61 0.47
CA MET A 91 12.28 0.53 -0.40
C MET A 91 13.19 -0.68 -0.20
N GLU A 92 12.66 -1.89 -0.33
CA GLU A 92 13.43 -3.13 -0.21
C GLU A 92 14.52 -3.21 -1.29
N ALA A 93 14.18 -2.80 -2.51
CA ALA A 93 15.14 -2.61 -3.59
C ALA A 93 15.56 -1.12 -3.63
N PRO A 94 16.78 -0.76 -3.16
CA PRO A 94 17.18 0.64 -3.02
C PRO A 94 17.27 1.41 -4.35
N ASN A 95 17.34 0.70 -5.48
CA ASN A 95 17.24 1.31 -6.82
C ASN A 95 15.95 2.12 -6.99
N TRP A 96 14.86 1.74 -6.29
CA TRP A 96 13.59 2.47 -6.34
C TRP A 96 13.52 3.67 -5.39
N GLU A 97 14.58 3.96 -4.63
CA GLU A 97 14.76 5.24 -3.93
C GLU A 97 15.40 6.29 -4.85
N THR A 98 16.04 5.86 -5.95
CA THR A 98 16.76 6.72 -6.89
C THR A 98 15.87 7.17 -8.06
N PHE A 99 16.07 8.40 -8.54
CA PHE A 99 15.44 8.92 -9.75
C PHE A 99 16.48 9.26 -10.83
N MET A 100 16.23 8.81 -12.07
CA MET A 100 17.03 9.17 -13.24
C MET A 100 16.26 10.15 -14.12
N PHE A 101 16.87 11.30 -14.41
CA PHE A 101 16.30 12.29 -15.30
C PHE A 101 16.54 11.93 -16.78
N LYS A 102 15.73 12.50 -17.68
CA LYS A 102 15.85 12.28 -19.13
C LYS A 102 17.20 12.73 -19.72
N ASN A 103 17.86 13.69 -19.08
CA ASN A 103 19.19 14.17 -19.46
C ASN A 103 20.33 13.27 -18.95
N GLY A 104 20.01 12.14 -18.28
CA GLY A 104 20.97 11.20 -17.73
C GLY A 104 21.50 11.55 -16.34
N THR A 105 21.10 12.69 -15.74
CA THR A 105 21.48 13.00 -14.35
C THR A 105 20.68 12.15 -13.36
N ILE A 106 21.23 11.95 -12.16
CA ILE A 106 20.65 11.09 -11.13
C ILE A 106 20.41 11.91 -9.86
N GLU A 107 19.23 11.75 -9.26
CA GLU A 107 18.93 12.18 -7.91
C GLU A 107 18.82 10.94 -7.02
N ALA A 108 19.83 10.74 -6.17
CA ALA A 108 19.97 9.56 -5.32
C ALA A 108 20.51 9.94 -3.95
N CYS A 109 20.34 9.03 -3.01
CA CYS A 109 21.00 9.06 -1.72
C CYS A 109 21.60 7.68 -1.47
N TYR A 110 22.83 7.47 -1.94
CA TYR A 110 23.49 6.16 -1.88
C TYR A 110 24.09 5.91 -0.49
N LEU A 111 24.09 4.65 -0.05
CA LEU A 111 24.82 4.26 1.16
C LEU A 111 26.34 4.49 1.00
N ASN A 112 26.89 4.16 -0.17
CA ASN A 112 28.24 4.58 -0.52
C ASN A 112 28.23 6.06 -0.87
N THR A 113 28.60 6.88 0.10
CA THR A 113 28.48 8.33 0.03
C THR A 113 29.42 8.99 -0.98
N THR A 114 30.46 8.29 -1.41
CA THR A 114 31.45 8.77 -2.39
C THR A 114 30.95 8.78 -3.84
N ILE A 115 29.78 8.20 -4.12
CA ILE A 115 29.25 8.09 -5.50
C ILE A 115 28.71 9.44 -5.99
N THR A 116 27.94 10.14 -5.15
CA THR A 116 27.30 11.43 -5.49
C THR A 116 27.75 12.59 -4.62
N ASP A 117 28.45 12.32 -3.51
CA ASP A 117 28.80 13.27 -2.43
C ASP A 117 27.61 14.04 -1.83
N THR A 118 26.39 13.73 -2.27
CA THR A 118 25.15 14.42 -1.96
C THR A 118 24.02 13.41 -1.81
N CYS A 119 23.04 13.74 -0.97
CA CYS A 119 21.83 12.95 -0.76
C CYS A 119 20.63 13.72 -1.31
N GLY A 120 20.11 13.26 -2.44
CA GLY A 120 18.86 13.75 -3.05
C GLY A 120 17.65 12.90 -2.66
N GLN A 121 16.45 13.47 -2.81
CA GLN A 121 15.19 12.81 -2.44
C GLN A 121 14.86 11.62 -3.38
N GLY A 122 15.20 11.77 -4.66
CA GLY A 122 14.99 10.75 -5.67
C GLY A 122 13.50 10.42 -5.85
N ARG A 123 13.14 9.14 -5.67
CA ARG A 123 11.75 8.65 -5.78
C ARG A 123 11.03 8.57 -4.44
N VAL A 124 11.69 8.92 -3.35
CA VAL A 124 11.10 8.85 -2.01
C VAL A 124 10.02 9.93 -1.88
N PRO A 125 8.78 9.58 -1.46
CA PRO A 125 7.73 10.57 -1.24
C PRO A 125 8.15 11.65 -0.25
N VAL A 126 7.65 12.87 -0.40
CA VAL A 126 8.15 14.03 0.38
C VAL A 126 7.33 14.31 1.64
N ILE A 127 6.06 13.90 1.63
CA ILE A 127 5.12 14.05 2.74
C ILE A 127 4.00 13.02 2.60
N GLY A 128 3.36 12.65 3.70
CA GLY A 128 2.23 11.74 3.63
C GLY A 128 1.52 11.51 4.94
N VAL A 129 0.57 10.57 4.90
CA VAL A 129 -0.20 10.10 6.05
C VAL A 129 0.37 8.77 6.52
N ASP A 130 0.74 8.71 7.81
CA ASP A 130 0.92 7.45 8.53
C ASP A 130 -0.44 6.94 8.96
N ALA A 131 -1.01 6.05 8.15
CA ALA A 131 -2.37 5.58 8.35
C ALA A 131 -2.43 4.55 9.49
N ARG A 132 -3.30 4.79 10.47
CA ARG A 132 -3.60 3.87 11.57
C ARG A 132 -5.04 3.37 11.54
N SER A 133 -5.88 3.96 10.69
CA SER A 133 -7.30 3.67 10.59
C SER A 133 -7.84 3.87 9.18
N VAL A 134 -9.06 3.39 8.94
CA VAL A 134 -9.83 3.65 7.71
C VAL A 134 -9.98 5.16 7.48
N ALA A 135 -10.28 5.93 8.53
CA ALA A 135 -10.46 7.38 8.44
C ALA A 135 -9.19 8.10 7.99
N ASP A 136 -8.01 7.67 8.44
CA ASP A 136 -6.73 8.26 8.01
C ASP A 136 -6.48 8.06 6.52
N ILE A 137 -6.77 6.86 6.00
CA ILE A 137 -6.66 6.57 4.58
C ILE A 137 -7.67 7.41 3.79
N GLN A 138 -8.92 7.51 4.23
CA GLN A 138 -9.94 8.34 3.58
C GLN A 138 -9.51 9.80 3.53
N ALA A 139 -8.99 10.36 4.64
CA ALA A 139 -8.48 11.72 4.67
C ALA A 139 -7.33 11.93 3.67
N GLY A 140 -6.36 11.00 3.62
CA GLY A 140 -5.26 11.04 2.66
C GLY A 140 -5.71 10.95 1.20
N VAL A 141 -6.64 10.04 0.89
CA VAL A 141 -7.21 9.87 -0.47
C VAL A 141 -7.99 11.13 -0.88
N ASN A 142 -8.89 11.61 -0.02
CA ASN A 142 -9.71 12.79 -0.31
C ASN A 142 -8.84 14.03 -0.52
N PHE A 143 -7.78 14.18 0.27
CA PHE A 143 -6.80 15.26 0.09
C PHE A 143 -6.05 15.15 -1.23
N ALA A 144 -5.55 13.95 -1.57
CA ALA A 144 -4.86 13.73 -2.83
C ALA A 144 -5.75 14.01 -4.04
N VAL A 145 -7.02 13.58 -4.01
CA VAL A 145 -7.99 13.84 -5.08
C VAL A 145 -8.30 15.34 -5.18
N LYS A 146 -8.58 16.01 -4.05
CA LYS A 146 -8.87 17.45 -4.01
C LYS A 146 -7.76 18.29 -4.62
N HIS A 147 -6.50 17.93 -4.37
CA HIS A 147 -5.32 18.67 -4.83
C HIS A 147 -4.66 18.07 -6.08
N ASN A 148 -5.30 17.09 -6.72
CA ASN A 148 -4.78 16.39 -7.91
C ASN A 148 -3.33 15.88 -7.71
N LEU A 149 -3.01 15.39 -6.50
CA LEU A 149 -1.65 15.00 -6.14
C LEU A 149 -1.25 13.69 -6.82
N LYS A 150 0.04 13.57 -7.11
CA LYS A 150 0.64 12.27 -7.37
C LYS A 150 0.64 11.44 -6.09
N LEU A 151 -0.40 10.63 -5.89
CA LEU A 151 -0.55 9.72 -4.76
C LEU A 151 0.27 8.44 -4.97
N VAL A 152 0.99 8.04 -3.92
CA VAL A 152 1.64 6.74 -3.77
C VAL A 152 1.05 6.04 -2.56
N VAL A 153 0.87 4.73 -2.67
CA VAL A 153 0.48 3.88 -1.54
C VAL A 153 1.66 3.01 -1.21
N LYS A 154 2.14 3.06 0.05
CA LYS A 154 3.22 2.21 0.52
C LYS A 154 2.73 1.33 1.65
N ASN A 155 2.94 0.04 1.52
CA ASN A 155 2.90 -0.90 2.64
C ASN A 155 4.34 -1.05 3.17
N THR A 156 5.04 -2.11 2.78
CA THR A 156 6.41 -2.39 3.22
C THR A 156 7.48 -1.74 2.34
N GLY A 157 7.21 -1.51 1.05
CA GLY A 157 8.22 -1.07 0.08
C GLY A 157 8.93 -2.22 -0.63
N HIS A 158 8.40 -3.45 -0.54
CA HIS A 158 8.97 -4.67 -1.13
C HIS A 158 8.82 -4.78 -2.67
N ASP A 159 8.31 -3.73 -3.32
CA ASP A 159 7.96 -3.78 -4.73
C ASP A 159 9.18 -3.71 -5.64
N PHE A 160 9.36 -4.75 -6.47
CA PHE A 160 10.48 -4.82 -7.41
C PHE A 160 10.29 -3.98 -8.68
N LEU A 161 9.14 -3.30 -8.85
CA LEU A 161 8.81 -2.50 -10.03
C LEU A 161 8.69 -0.99 -9.70
N GLY A 162 8.98 -0.59 -8.46
CA GLY A 162 8.93 0.80 -8.01
C GLY A 162 7.52 1.38 -7.90
N ARG A 163 6.48 0.56 -7.81
CA ARG A 163 5.07 0.98 -7.74
C ARG A 163 4.69 1.67 -6.42
N SER A 164 5.50 1.49 -5.38
CA SER A 164 5.30 2.11 -4.06
C SER A 164 6.18 3.35 -3.82
N ALA A 165 6.74 3.94 -4.89
CA ALA A 165 7.64 5.10 -4.81
C ALA A 165 7.53 5.99 -6.06
N ALA A 166 7.44 7.30 -5.87
CA ALA A 166 7.50 8.24 -6.98
C ALA A 166 8.08 9.60 -6.56
N ARG A 167 8.87 10.21 -7.46
CA ARG A 167 9.44 11.54 -7.23
C ARG A 167 8.33 12.58 -7.00
N GLY A 168 8.51 13.38 -5.96
CA GLY A 168 7.63 14.51 -5.61
C GLY A 168 6.21 14.11 -5.22
N SER A 169 5.98 12.85 -4.83
CA SER A 169 4.66 12.33 -4.51
C SER A 169 4.24 12.56 -3.06
N PHE A 170 2.92 12.53 -2.85
CA PHE A 170 2.28 12.37 -1.55
C PHE A 170 2.06 10.89 -1.25
N VAL A 171 2.34 10.41 -0.04
CA VAL A 171 2.19 8.99 0.33
C VAL A 171 1.07 8.73 1.33
N VAL A 172 0.32 7.64 1.14
CA VAL A 172 -0.43 6.99 2.21
C VAL A 172 0.33 5.73 2.60
N TRP A 173 0.85 5.72 3.84
CA TRP A 173 1.67 4.63 4.37
C TRP A 173 0.83 3.77 5.32
N THR A 174 0.58 2.52 4.94
CA THR A 174 -0.33 1.62 5.66
C THR A 174 0.36 0.66 6.62
N HIS A 175 1.71 0.67 6.66
CA HIS A 175 2.54 -0.30 7.40
C HIS A 175 2.11 -0.47 8.85
N ASN A 176 1.67 0.60 9.48
CA ASN A 176 1.35 0.60 10.89
C ASN A 176 -0.08 0.14 11.25
N MET A 177 -0.88 -0.25 10.26
CA MET A 177 -2.16 -0.91 10.50
C MET A 177 -1.92 -2.39 10.82
N LYS A 178 -1.68 -2.69 12.10
CA LYS A 178 -1.20 -4.01 12.58
C LYS A 178 -2.24 -4.90 13.25
N ASN A 179 -3.54 -4.57 13.20
CA ASN A 179 -4.56 -5.40 13.85
C ASN A 179 -4.71 -6.76 13.14
N ILE A 180 -4.77 -7.83 13.94
CA ILE A 180 -4.93 -9.22 13.54
C ILE A 180 -6.07 -9.82 14.37
N THR A 181 -7.05 -10.46 13.73
CA THR A 181 -8.20 -11.06 14.43
C THR A 181 -8.47 -12.45 13.87
N TYR A 182 -8.39 -13.47 14.73
CA TYR A 182 -8.71 -14.85 14.39
C TYR A 182 -10.18 -15.15 14.69
N ASP A 183 -10.86 -15.84 13.77
CA ASP A 183 -12.24 -16.29 13.92
C ASP A 183 -12.38 -17.71 13.31
N PRO A 184 -12.61 -18.75 14.13
CA PRO A 184 -12.75 -20.12 13.65
C PRO A 184 -14.06 -20.39 12.91
N THR A 185 -14.99 -19.43 12.91
CA THR A 185 -16.34 -19.55 12.36
C THR A 185 -16.75 -18.31 11.55
N PHE A 186 -15.77 -17.66 10.91
CA PHE A 186 -15.96 -16.43 10.16
C PHE A 186 -17.02 -16.59 9.07
N VAL A 187 -17.98 -15.66 9.03
CA VAL A 187 -19.00 -15.57 7.98
C VAL A 187 -18.71 -14.33 7.14
N PRO A 188 -18.50 -14.46 5.82
CA PRO A 188 -18.29 -13.30 4.95
C PRO A 188 -19.53 -12.39 4.97
N GLN A 189 -19.32 -11.08 4.94
CA GLN A 189 -20.41 -10.10 4.99
C GLN A 189 -21.37 -10.30 3.81
N GLY A 190 -22.66 -10.40 4.10
CA GLY A 190 -23.70 -10.67 3.09
C GLY A 190 -23.80 -12.14 2.66
N GLY A 191 -22.92 -13.02 3.15
CA GLY A 191 -22.98 -14.46 2.90
C GLY A 191 -23.99 -15.21 3.78
N PRO A 192 -24.30 -16.48 3.45
CA PRO A 192 -25.16 -17.33 4.26
C PRO A 192 -24.56 -17.62 5.64
N ALA A 193 -25.36 -17.56 6.71
CA ALA A 193 -24.90 -17.77 8.09
C ALA A 193 -24.35 -19.19 8.37
N ASN A 194 -24.64 -20.16 7.50
CA ASN A 194 -24.14 -21.53 7.59
C ASN A 194 -22.84 -21.77 6.80
N GLU A 195 -22.38 -20.79 6.02
CA GLU A 195 -21.10 -20.86 5.33
C GLU A 195 -20.02 -20.17 6.17
N THR A 196 -19.36 -20.97 7.01
CA THR A 196 -18.31 -20.49 7.91
C THR A 196 -16.93 -20.91 7.44
N TYR A 197 -15.94 -20.10 7.78
CA TYR A 197 -14.52 -20.34 7.51
C TYR A 197 -13.73 -20.26 8.81
N ASP A 198 -12.73 -21.12 8.96
CA ASP A 198 -11.68 -20.90 9.94
C ASP A 198 -10.68 -19.91 9.33
N ALA A 199 -10.67 -18.68 9.86
CA ALA A 199 -10.09 -17.54 9.18
C ALA A 199 -9.33 -16.60 10.11
N VAL A 200 -8.48 -15.78 9.50
CA VAL A 200 -7.84 -14.65 10.17
C VAL A 200 -8.00 -13.39 9.31
N THR A 201 -8.39 -12.29 9.95
CA THR A 201 -8.45 -10.95 9.36
C THR A 201 -7.17 -10.21 9.68
N LEU A 202 -6.47 -9.76 8.64
CA LEU A 202 -5.19 -9.06 8.74
C LEU A 202 -5.38 -7.62 8.23
N SER A 203 -5.01 -6.64 9.03
CA SER A 203 -5.00 -5.24 8.58
C SER A 203 -3.88 -4.98 7.56
N ALA A 204 -4.02 -3.92 6.77
CA ALA A 204 -3.16 -3.60 5.62
C ALA A 204 -1.66 -3.66 5.89
N GLY A 205 -1.23 -3.26 7.09
CA GLY A 205 0.16 -3.17 7.49
C GLY A 205 0.77 -4.48 7.98
N VAL A 206 -0.04 -5.51 8.24
CA VAL A 206 0.44 -6.79 8.75
C VAL A 206 1.38 -7.46 7.73
N GLN A 207 2.55 -7.87 8.20
CA GLN A 207 3.56 -8.61 7.46
C GLN A 207 3.43 -10.11 7.74
N TRP A 208 4.00 -10.93 6.86
CA TRP A 208 3.81 -12.38 6.91
C TRP A 208 4.35 -13.02 8.19
N HIS A 209 5.48 -12.58 8.74
CA HIS A 209 5.97 -13.10 10.02
C HIS A 209 4.95 -12.89 11.16
N GLU A 210 4.36 -11.69 11.26
CA GLU A 210 3.33 -11.36 12.26
C GLU A 210 2.08 -12.23 12.07
N ALA A 211 1.65 -12.44 10.82
CA ALA A 211 0.49 -13.27 10.50
C ALA A 211 0.73 -14.74 10.87
N TYR A 212 1.92 -15.29 10.58
CA TYR A 212 2.27 -16.67 10.92
C TYR A 212 2.34 -16.89 12.43
N ASP A 213 2.99 -15.98 13.16
CA ASP A 213 3.08 -16.05 14.62
C ASP A 213 1.69 -16.04 15.27
N ALA A 214 0.77 -15.22 14.74
CA ALA A 214 -0.59 -15.15 15.25
C ALA A 214 -1.38 -16.44 15.03
N VAL A 215 -1.36 -17.02 13.83
CA VAL A 215 -2.16 -18.23 13.53
C VAL A 215 -1.57 -19.51 14.11
N ASN A 216 -0.25 -19.55 14.29
CA ASN A 216 0.42 -20.69 14.91
C ASN A 216 -0.04 -20.92 16.35
N GLN A 217 -0.42 -19.86 17.07
CA GLN A 217 -0.98 -19.96 18.44
C GLN A 217 -2.30 -20.75 18.50
N TYR A 218 -3.00 -20.85 17.36
CA TYR A 218 -4.24 -21.60 17.23
C TYR A 218 -4.04 -22.97 16.57
N GLY A 219 -2.78 -23.41 16.38
CA GLY A 219 -2.47 -24.66 15.69
C GLY A 219 -2.85 -24.62 14.22
N ARG A 220 -2.74 -23.44 13.59
CA ARG A 220 -3.10 -23.20 12.18
C ARG A 220 -1.89 -22.79 11.36
N ILE A 221 -2.00 -23.00 10.05
CA ILE A 221 -1.07 -22.52 9.02
C ILE A 221 -1.83 -21.75 7.95
N MET A 222 -1.10 -20.97 7.15
CA MET A 222 -1.68 -20.14 6.08
C MET A 222 -0.81 -20.14 4.84
N VAL A 223 -1.46 -19.98 3.68
CA VAL A 223 -0.78 -19.66 2.42
C VAL A 223 -0.30 -18.21 2.47
N GLY A 224 1.01 -18.03 2.53
CA GLY A 224 1.63 -16.70 2.56
C GLY A 224 3.02 -16.67 1.91
N ALA A 225 3.60 -15.48 1.83
CA ALA A 225 4.92 -15.26 1.24
C ALA A 225 6.04 -15.87 2.08
N ILE A 226 7.15 -16.21 1.42
CA ILE A 226 8.41 -16.51 2.08
C ILE A 226 9.42 -15.46 1.61
N SER A 227 9.99 -14.76 2.58
CA SER A 227 11.07 -13.81 2.39
C SER A 227 11.99 -13.88 3.61
N ASP A 228 13.21 -13.39 3.46
CA ASP A 228 14.08 -13.19 4.62
C ASP A 228 13.38 -12.25 5.62
N GLY A 229 13.46 -12.61 6.90
CA GLY A 229 12.73 -11.94 7.99
C GLY A 229 11.20 -11.94 7.90
N GLY A 230 10.58 -12.51 6.86
CA GLY A 230 9.12 -12.49 6.66
C GLY A 230 8.51 -11.09 6.51
N SER A 231 9.28 -10.15 5.94
CA SER A 231 8.94 -8.73 5.86
C SER A 231 7.90 -8.35 4.80
N VAL A 232 7.50 -9.26 3.91
CA VAL A 232 6.47 -8.98 2.88
C VAL A 232 5.11 -8.70 3.54
N GLY A 233 4.40 -7.68 3.05
CA GLY A 233 3.06 -7.31 3.54
C GLY A 233 1.98 -8.30 3.09
N ALA A 234 1.18 -8.80 4.03
CA ALA A 234 0.15 -9.81 3.80
C ALA A 234 -1.11 -9.24 3.13
N ALA A 235 -1.45 -7.97 3.39
CA ALA A 235 -2.63 -7.29 2.87
C ALA A 235 -2.25 -6.14 1.92
N GLY A 236 -1.48 -6.45 0.88
CA GLY A 236 -0.98 -5.46 -0.07
C GLY A 236 -0.64 -6.03 -1.45
N GLY A 237 0.48 -5.59 -2.02
CA GLY A 237 0.88 -5.96 -3.37
C GLY A 237 1.11 -7.45 -3.59
N TRP A 238 1.50 -8.21 -2.55
CA TRP A 238 1.65 -9.67 -2.64
C TRP A 238 0.32 -10.35 -2.96
N LEU A 239 -0.75 -10.01 -2.22
CA LEU A 239 -2.09 -10.52 -2.48
C LEU A 239 -2.55 -10.07 -3.86
N ALA A 240 -2.54 -8.76 -4.09
CA ALA A 240 -3.13 -8.21 -5.29
C ALA A 240 -2.43 -8.65 -6.58
N GLY A 241 -1.18 -9.13 -6.49
CA GLY A 241 -0.42 -9.70 -7.61
C GLY A 241 -0.52 -11.22 -7.77
N GLY A 242 -1.30 -11.93 -6.94
CA GLY A 242 -1.45 -13.39 -6.96
C GLY A 242 -0.98 -14.06 -5.67
N GLY A 243 0.26 -13.80 -5.27
CA GLY A 243 0.84 -14.28 -4.02
C GLY A 243 1.18 -15.77 -4.03
N HIS A 244 2.43 -16.11 -4.35
CA HIS A 244 2.89 -17.50 -4.29
C HIS A 244 3.32 -17.89 -2.87
N SER A 245 3.26 -19.19 -2.58
CA SER A 245 3.71 -19.80 -1.33
C SER A 245 4.28 -21.20 -1.58
N ILE A 246 5.08 -21.74 -0.65
CA ILE A 246 5.42 -23.18 -0.65
C ILE A 246 4.19 -24.07 -0.52
N LEU A 247 3.10 -23.52 0.05
CA LEU A 247 1.85 -24.24 0.23
C LEU A 247 0.93 -24.15 -1.00
N SER A 248 1.30 -23.35 -2.00
CA SER A 248 0.44 -23.12 -3.16
C SER A 248 0.10 -24.35 -4.00
N PRO A 249 1.01 -25.34 -4.17
CA PRO A 249 0.65 -26.59 -4.85
C PRO A 249 -0.49 -27.36 -4.17
N THR A 250 -0.72 -27.16 -2.87
CA THR A 250 -1.76 -27.86 -2.10
C THR A 250 -3.00 -26.99 -1.89
N TYR A 251 -2.82 -25.70 -1.59
CA TYR A 251 -3.90 -24.82 -1.13
C TYR A 251 -4.17 -23.63 -2.07
N GLY A 252 -3.55 -23.59 -3.25
CA GLY A 252 -3.70 -22.49 -4.22
C GLY A 252 -2.85 -21.26 -3.90
N LEU A 253 -2.97 -20.23 -4.73
CA LEU A 253 -2.26 -18.97 -4.51
C LEU A 253 -2.88 -18.18 -3.36
N GLY A 254 -2.20 -17.13 -2.89
CA GLY A 254 -2.70 -16.22 -1.87
C GLY A 254 -4.07 -15.64 -2.21
N VAL A 255 -4.25 -15.26 -3.47
CA VAL A 255 -5.55 -14.82 -4.00
C VAL A 255 -6.64 -15.86 -3.83
N ASP A 256 -6.35 -17.16 -3.97
CA ASP A 256 -7.34 -18.23 -3.82
C ASP A 256 -7.79 -18.42 -2.37
N ASN A 257 -7.02 -17.89 -1.43
CA ASN A 257 -7.24 -18.01 0.00
C ASN A 257 -7.94 -16.79 0.62
N ALA A 258 -8.04 -15.68 -0.10
CA ALA A 258 -8.79 -14.51 0.33
C ALA A 258 -10.30 -14.79 0.30
N ILE A 259 -10.98 -14.55 1.43
CA ILE A 259 -12.43 -14.70 1.61
C ILE A 259 -13.11 -13.34 1.42
N GLU A 260 -12.54 -12.30 2.01
CA GLU A 260 -13.11 -10.95 2.05
C GLU A 260 -11.99 -9.92 2.10
N ILE A 261 -12.19 -8.76 1.46
CA ILE A 261 -11.25 -7.65 1.44
C ILE A 261 -12.01 -6.38 1.78
N SER A 262 -11.46 -5.56 2.67
CA SER A 262 -11.92 -4.20 2.87
C SER A 262 -11.00 -3.22 2.12
N VAL A 263 -11.60 -2.26 1.42
CA VAL A 263 -10.88 -1.38 0.48
C VAL A 263 -11.48 0.03 0.50
N ILE A 264 -10.63 1.04 0.35
CA ILE A 264 -11.02 2.43 0.10
C ILE A 264 -10.81 2.77 -1.36
N LEU A 265 -11.86 3.24 -2.02
CA LEU A 265 -11.82 3.67 -3.41
C LEU A 265 -11.30 5.11 -3.56
N SER A 266 -11.01 5.52 -4.80
CA SER A 266 -10.65 6.91 -5.13
C SER A 266 -11.78 7.91 -4.84
N THR A 267 -13.02 7.45 -4.72
CA THR A 267 -14.17 8.26 -4.26
C THR A 267 -14.15 8.53 -2.76
N GLY A 268 -13.27 7.86 -2.01
CA GLY A 268 -13.24 7.88 -0.55
C GLY A 268 -14.22 6.88 0.10
N GLU A 269 -15.00 6.14 -0.68
CA GLU A 269 -15.90 5.10 -0.18
C GLU A 269 -15.13 3.93 0.42
N TYR A 270 -15.58 3.47 1.59
CA TYR A 270 -15.08 2.27 2.27
C TYR A 270 -16.00 1.10 1.95
N LEU A 271 -15.48 0.09 1.27
CA LEU A 271 -16.24 -1.07 0.82
C LEU A 271 -15.68 -2.36 1.41
N THR A 272 -16.58 -3.26 1.78
CA THR A 272 -16.30 -4.69 1.90
C THR A 272 -16.57 -5.35 0.56
N VAL A 273 -15.64 -6.18 0.10
CA VAL A 273 -15.77 -6.92 -1.16
C VAL A 273 -15.46 -8.40 -0.97
N ASN A 274 -16.34 -9.25 -1.51
CA ASN A 274 -16.26 -10.71 -1.42
C ASN A 274 -17.14 -11.32 -2.53
N ASN A 275 -17.44 -12.63 -2.48
CA ASN A 275 -18.30 -13.28 -3.47
C ASN A 275 -19.78 -12.82 -3.45
N TYR A 276 -20.21 -12.14 -2.38
CA TYR A 276 -21.58 -11.70 -2.12
C TYR A 276 -21.77 -10.19 -2.28
N GLN A 277 -20.71 -9.39 -2.15
CA GLN A 277 -20.72 -7.95 -2.24
C GLN A 277 -19.60 -7.46 -3.16
N ASN A 278 -19.95 -6.70 -4.20
CA ASN A 278 -19.01 -6.16 -5.21
C ASN A 278 -18.07 -7.25 -5.78
N PRO A 279 -18.60 -8.37 -6.31
CA PRO A 279 -17.80 -9.53 -6.69
C PRO A 279 -16.84 -9.26 -7.86
N ASP A 280 -17.15 -8.28 -8.70
CA ASP A 280 -16.31 -7.78 -9.77
C ASP A 280 -15.04 -7.09 -9.24
N LEU A 281 -15.18 -6.24 -8.23
CA LEU A 281 -14.06 -5.60 -7.55
C LEU A 281 -13.26 -6.60 -6.72
N PHE A 282 -13.93 -7.56 -6.06
CA PHE A 282 -13.25 -8.66 -5.37
C PHE A 282 -12.40 -9.50 -6.33
N TRP A 283 -12.93 -9.83 -7.51
CA TRP A 283 -12.17 -10.51 -8.57
C TRP A 283 -10.96 -9.69 -9.01
N ALA A 284 -11.12 -8.38 -9.23
CA ALA A 284 -10.05 -7.49 -9.68
C ALA A 284 -8.92 -7.37 -8.64
N LEU A 285 -9.25 -7.26 -7.35
CA LEU A 285 -8.28 -7.20 -6.26
C LEU A 285 -7.55 -8.53 -6.03
N ARG A 286 -8.05 -9.64 -6.58
CA ARG A 286 -7.47 -10.99 -6.49
C ARG A 286 -6.62 -11.35 -7.71
N GLY A 287 -5.63 -10.52 -8.04
CA GLY A 287 -4.63 -10.80 -9.07
C GLY A 287 -4.46 -9.70 -10.13
N GLY A 288 -5.31 -8.68 -10.14
CA GLY A 288 -5.25 -7.57 -11.09
C GLY A 288 -4.16 -6.53 -10.79
N GLY A 289 -3.34 -6.72 -9.76
CA GLY A 289 -2.23 -5.86 -9.37
C GLY A 289 -2.57 -4.87 -8.25
N GLY A 290 -1.63 -4.67 -7.32
CA GLY A 290 -1.78 -3.73 -6.21
C GLY A 290 -1.67 -2.27 -6.64
N GLY A 291 -2.36 -1.38 -5.91
CA GLY A 291 -2.29 0.07 -6.10
C GLY A 291 -3.15 0.63 -7.24
N THR A 292 -4.02 -0.18 -7.86
CA THR A 292 -4.82 0.24 -9.03
C THR A 292 -6.33 0.39 -8.73
N TYR A 293 -6.92 -0.53 -7.95
CA TYR A 293 -8.37 -0.56 -7.71
C TYR A 293 -8.80 0.15 -6.41
N GLY A 294 -7.86 0.45 -5.52
CA GLY A 294 -8.12 1.08 -4.23
C GLY A 294 -7.01 0.79 -3.22
N ILE A 295 -7.16 1.35 -2.02
CA ILE A 295 -6.26 1.10 -0.89
C ILE A 295 -6.90 0.04 0.00
N VAL A 296 -6.33 -1.16 -0.01
CA VAL A 296 -6.73 -2.26 0.88
C VAL A 296 -6.48 -1.85 2.32
N THR A 297 -7.47 -2.01 3.18
CA THR A 297 -7.40 -1.71 4.62
C THR A 297 -7.28 -2.98 5.47
N SER A 298 -7.86 -4.09 5.01
CA SER A 298 -7.74 -5.41 5.60
C SER A 298 -8.11 -6.51 4.62
N VAL A 299 -7.65 -7.74 4.92
CA VAL A 299 -7.98 -8.95 4.17
C VAL A 299 -8.27 -10.07 5.16
N THR A 300 -9.34 -10.82 4.90
CA THR A 300 -9.65 -12.05 5.61
C THR A 300 -9.21 -13.24 4.78
N TYR A 301 -8.35 -14.08 5.36
CA TYR A 301 -7.83 -15.30 4.75
C TYR A 301 -8.36 -16.53 5.46
N ARG A 302 -8.66 -17.58 4.71
CA ARG A 302 -8.83 -18.92 5.29
C ARG A 302 -7.50 -19.42 5.86
N THR A 303 -7.57 -20.21 6.92
CA THR A 303 -6.43 -20.92 7.50
C THR A 303 -6.62 -22.43 7.35
N TYR A 304 -5.57 -23.21 7.60
CA TYR A 304 -5.60 -24.68 7.56
C TYR A 304 -5.03 -25.27 8.84
N PRO A 305 -5.43 -26.50 9.24
CA PRO A 305 -4.81 -27.18 10.37
C PRO A 305 -3.30 -27.29 10.18
N SER A 306 -2.54 -27.02 11.23
CA SER A 306 -1.10 -27.21 11.22
C SER A 306 -0.76 -28.68 10.99
N VAL A 307 0.22 -28.92 10.11
CA VAL A 307 0.74 -30.24 9.79
C VAL A 307 2.27 -30.22 9.92
N PRO A 308 2.91 -31.35 10.26
CA PRO A 308 4.37 -31.43 10.25
C PRO A 308 4.93 -31.11 8.86
N ILE A 309 5.88 -30.16 8.78
CA ILE A 309 6.58 -29.80 7.55
C ILE A 309 8.03 -30.23 7.66
N GLN A 310 8.51 -30.98 6.67
CA GLN A 310 9.92 -31.34 6.51
C GLN A 310 10.56 -30.37 5.52
N PHE A 311 11.68 -29.76 5.89
CA PHE A 311 12.41 -28.80 5.05
C PHE A 311 13.85 -29.25 4.87
N TYR A 312 14.32 -29.24 3.62
CA TYR A 312 15.68 -29.60 3.25
C TYR A 312 16.35 -28.40 2.58
N LEU A 313 17.40 -27.86 3.20
CA LEU A 313 18.26 -26.83 2.62
C LEU A 313 19.50 -27.48 2.04
N PHE A 314 19.75 -27.21 0.75
CA PHE A 314 20.99 -27.59 0.10
C PHE A 314 21.79 -26.32 -0.18
N GLN A 315 22.97 -26.22 0.42
CA GLN A 315 23.93 -25.15 0.14
C GLN A 315 25.07 -25.74 -0.68
N ALA A 316 25.22 -25.27 -1.92
CA ALA A 316 26.39 -25.57 -2.74
C ALA A 316 27.45 -24.49 -2.47
N ASN A 317 28.68 -24.93 -2.18
CA ASN A 317 29.86 -24.06 -2.04
C ASN A 317 30.43 -23.68 -3.40
#